data_AF-A0A357EIC7-F1
#
_entry.id   AF-A0A357EIC7-F1
#
_cell.length_a   1.000
_cell.length_b   1.000
_cell.length_c   1.000
_cell.angle_alpha   90.00
_cell.angle_beta   90.00
_cell.angle_gamma   90.00
#
_symmetry.space_group_name_H-M   'P 1'
#
loop_
_entity.id
_entity.type
_entity.pdbx_description
1 polymer ?
#
loop_
_entity_poly.entity_id
_entity_poly.type
_entity_poly.pdbx_seq_one_letter_code
_entity_poly.pdbx_strand_id
1 'polypeptide(L)'
;MSPATQKSSGLFITLEGGEGSGKTTQARRLCDWLTAQGWHVLHTREPGGTLLAEQLRSLLLDHSSETIAPETEVWLILAARRQHVDHVIKPALQQGMIVVCDRFSDSTMAYQGYGRGLDLRILRTMNKWATGKLVPHLTLLFDVPVRIGLTRRRSQRSSQNRLDREATQFHEKVRAGFRTLARQEPRRMVVFDASLPLESVQQNVLEVITRWLTTHRIQQLRQR
;
A
#
# COMPACT_ATOMS: atom_id res chain seq x y z
N MET A 1 -10.76 22.41 -34.50
CA MET A 1 -10.81 21.92 -33.10
C MET A 1 -10.15 20.54 -33.10
N SER A 2 -8.92 20.43 -32.58
CA SER A 2 -8.20 19.15 -32.54
C SER A 2 -8.95 18.16 -31.65
N PRO A 3 -8.95 16.86 -31.98
CA PRO A 3 -9.53 15.85 -31.10
C PRO A 3 -8.75 15.87 -29.79
N ALA A 4 -9.43 16.13 -28.67
CA ALA A 4 -8.85 15.98 -27.35
C ALA A 4 -8.36 14.53 -27.24
N THR A 5 -7.05 14.34 -27.31
CA THR A 5 -6.41 13.04 -27.06
C THR A 5 -6.87 12.60 -25.68
N GLN A 6 -7.62 11.50 -25.61
CA GLN A 6 -7.99 10.86 -24.34
C GLN A 6 -6.69 10.59 -23.59
N LYS A 7 -6.40 11.42 -22.58
CA LYS A 7 -5.25 11.24 -21.69
C LYS A 7 -5.42 9.87 -21.05
N SER A 8 -4.50 8.95 -21.32
CA SER A 8 -4.48 7.65 -20.65
C SER A 8 -4.36 7.91 -19.15
N SER A 9 -5.35 7.46 -18.37
CA SER A 9 -5.26 7.49 -16.92
C SER A 9 -4.02 6.69 -16.47
N GLY A 10 -3.25 7.26 -15.54
CA GLY A 10 -2.08 6.63 -14.96
C GLY A 10 -2.42 5.33 -14.22
N LEU A 11 -1.39 4.61 -13.80
CA LEU A 11 -1.52 3.32 -13.11
C LEU A 11 -1.24 3.50 -11.63
N PHE A 12 -1.99 2.79 -10.78
CA PHE A 12 -1.85 2.88 -9.34
C PHE A 12 -1.51 1.51 -8.76
N ILE A 13 -0.31 1.39 -8.21
CA ILE A 13 0.27 0.17 -7.67
C ILE A 13 0.52 0.38 -6.18
N THR A 14 0.02 -0.54 -5.35
CA THR A 14 0.27 -0.51 -3.90
C THR A 14 1.12 -1.69 -3.45
N LEU A 15 1.93 -1.48 -2.41
CA LEU A 15 2.70 -2.53 -1.76
C LEU A 15 2.15 -2.75 -0.35
N GLU A 16 1.83 -4.00 -0.01
CA GLU A 16 1.14 -4.37 1.22
C GLU A 16 1.82 -5.55 1.92
N GLY A 17 1.51 -5.75 3.21
CA GLY A 17 2.10 -6.81 4.04
C GLY A 17 2.48 -6.37 5.46
N GLY A 18 2.75 -7.35 6.31
CA GLY A 18 3.09 -7.15 7.72
C GLY A 18 4.45 -6.48 7.96
N GLU A 19 4.81 -6.28 9.23
CA GLU A 19 6.09 -5.64 9.58
C GLU A 19 7.30 -6.47 9.12
N GLY A 20 8.35 -5.78 8.67
CA GLY A 20 9.59 -6.43 8.20
C GLY A 20 9.47 -7.25 6.91
N SER A 21 8.38 -7.13 6.16
CA SER A 21 8.20 -7.83 4.87
C SER A 21 8.99 -7.25 3.70
N GLY A 22 9.67 -6.10 3.87
CA GLY A 22 10.52 -5.50 2.83
C GLY A 22 9.82 -4.58 1.83
N LYS A 23 8.54 -4.23 2.05
CA LYS A 23 7.74 -3.35 1.17
C LYS A 23 8.45 -2.07 0.77
N THR A 24 8.98 -1.31 1.74
CA THR A 24 9.64 -0.02 1.46
C THR A 24 10.85 -0.19 0.55
N THR A 25 11.63 -1.26 0.75
CA THR A 25 12.78 -1.58 -0.11
C THR A 25 12.32 -1.97 -1.51
N GLN A 26 11.30 -2.81 -1.61
CA GLN A 26 10.72 -3.27 -2.87
C GLN A 26 10.04 -2.12 -3.65
N ALA A 27 9.38 -1.20 -2.95
CA ALA A 27 8.75 -0.01 -3.54
C ALA A 27 9.80 0.87 -4.21
N ARG A 28 10.89 1.18 -3.48
CA ARG A 28 12.00 1.97 -4.03
C ARG A 28 12.61 1.30 -5.26
N ARG A 29 12.96 0.02 -5.16
CA ARG A 29 13.57 -0.72 -6.27
C ARG A 29 12.65 -0.84 -7.48
N LEU A 30 11.35 -1.01 -7.26
CA LEU A 30 10.35 -0.98 -8.33
C LEU A 30 10.29 0.39 -9.00
N CYS A 31 10.30 1.48 -8.23
CA CYS A 31 10.34 2.84 -8.78
C CYS A 31 11.59 3.10 -9.61
N ASP A 32 12.76 2.70 -9.09
CA ASP A 32 14.04 2.85 -9.78
C ASP A 32 14.02 2.08 -11.12
N TRP A 33 13.54 0.83 -11.10
CA TRP A 33 13.40 0.02 -12.31
C TRP A 33 12.41 0.63 -13.31
N LEU A 34 11.21 1.03 -12.88
CA LEU A 34 10.20 1.64 -13.76
C LEU A 34 10.71 2.93 -14.40
N THR A 35 11.44 3.74 -13.63
CA THR A 35 12.07 4.97 -14.13
C THR A 35 13.13 4.65 -15.19
N ALA A 36 13.97 3.62 -14.95
CA ALA A 36 14.95 3.14 -15.92
C ALA A 36 14.30 2.56 -17.19
N GLN A 37 13.06 2.06 -17.11
CA GLN A 37 12.26 1.65 -18.28
C GLN A 37 11.58 2.84 -19.01
N GLY A 38 11.81 4.08 -18.56
CA GLY A 38 11.29 5.29 -19.20
C GLY A 38 9.89 5.71 -18.74
N TRP A 39 9.36 5.12 -17.65
CA TRP A 39 8.07 5.54 -17.09
C TRP A 39 8.22 6.78 -16.21
N HIS A 40 7.20 7.64 -16.21
CA HIS A 40 7.06 8.69 -15.20
C HIS A 40 6.45 8.08 -13.94
N VAL A 41 7.24 8.04 -12.85
CA VAL A 41 6.86 7.34 -11.61
C VAL A 41 6.77 8.33 -10.46
N LEU A 42 5.71 8.20 -9.67
CA LEU A 42 5.58 8.85 -8.37
C LEU A 42 5.66 7.80 -7.27
N HIS A 43 6.64 7.92 -6.38
CA HIS A 43 6.73 7.10 -5.18
C HIS A 43 6.12 7.85 -3.99
N THR A 44 5.25 7.19 -3.22
CA THR A 44 4.65 7.75 -2.00
C THR A 44 4.34 6.66 -0.96
N ARG A 45 3.80 7.03 0.22
CA ARG A 45 3.47 6.09 1.31
C ARG A 45 2.26 6.53 2.12
N GLU A 46 1.66 5.57 2.82
CA GLU A 46 0.62 5.82 3.83
C GLU A 46 0.90 5.17 5.20
N PRO A 47 0.37 5.77 6.29
CA PRO A 47 -0.13 7.14 6.37
C PRO A 47 1.01 8.14 6.13
N GLY A 48 0.75 9.23 5.41
CA GLY A 48 1.77 10.21 5.00
C GLY A 48 1.52 10.78 3.59
N GLY A 49 2.56 11.35 2.98
CA GLY A 49 2.56 11.79 1.59
C GLY A 49 2.15 13.26 1.36
N THR A 50 1.66 13.96 2.38
CA THR A 50 1.43 15.42 2.36
C THR A 50 1.81 16.01 3.72
N LEU A 51 2.04 17.32 3.82
CA LEU A 51 2.37 17.97 5.10
C LEU A 51 1.36 17.64 6.21
N LEU A 52 0.06 17.77 5.93
CA LEU A 52 -1.00 17.42 6.88
C LEU A 52 -1.04 15.91 7.18
N ALA A 53 -0.89 15.05 6.17
CA ALA A 53 -0.88 13.61 6.39
C ALA A 53 0.34 13.14 7.21
N GLU A 54 1.49 13.81 7.11
CA GLU A 54 2.65 13.54 7.97
C GLU A 54 2.43 13.98 9.41
N GLN A 55 1.70 15.08 9.65
CA GLN A 55 1.29 15.49 11.00
C GLN A 55 0.31 14.48 11.61
N LEU A 56 -0.65 13.97 10.85
CA LEU A 56 -1.56 12.92 11.34
C LEU A 56 -0.82 11.60 11.57
N ARG A 57 0.17 11.29 10.72
CA ARG A 57 1.05 10.14 10.92
C ARG A 57 1.83 10.26 12.23
N SER A 58 2.37 11.43 12.58
CA SER A 58 3.13 11.56 13.82
C SER A 58 2.26 11.24 15.03
N LEU A 59 1.01 11.72 15.09
CA LEU A 59 0.05 11.37 16.15
C LEU A 59 -0.22 9.86 16.23
N LEU A 60 -0.32 9.17 15.09
CA LEU A 60 -0.58 7.72 15.06
C LEU A 60 0.58 6.88 15.60
N LEU A 61 1.81 7.35 15.37
CA LEU A 61 3.05 6.64 15.68
C LEU A 61 3.69 7.09 17.00
N ASP A 62 3.23 8.21 17.56
CA ASP A 62 3.71 8.74 18.82
C ASP A 62 3.48 7.75 19.96
N HIS A 63 4.38 7.78 20.94
CA HIS A 63 4.36 6.94 22.13
C HIS A 63 3.85 7.75 23.32
N SER A 64 2.70 8.40 23.15
CA SER A 64 2.05 9.13 24.24
C SER A 64 1.55 8.15 25.31
N SER A 65 1.36 8.66 26.54
CA SER A 65 0.74 7.89 27.64
C SER A 65 -0.75 7.65 27.40
N GLU A 66 -1.39 8.48 26.57
CA GLU A 66 -2.79 8.33 26.19
C GLU A 66 -2.95 7.25 25.12
N THR A 67 -3.76 6.24 25.42
CA THR A 67 -4.06 5.19 24.44
C THR A 67 -5.09 5.67 23.43
N ILE A 68 -4.72 5.65 22.15
CA ILE A 68 -5.65 5.94 21.04
C ILE A 68 -6.65 4.78 20.89
N ALA A 69 -7.95 5.09 20.96
CA ALA A 69 -9.01 4.12 20.68
C ALA A 69 -8.90 3.56 19.24
N PRO A 70 -9.23 2.28 18.99
CA PRO A 70 -9.13 1.68 17.66
C PRO A 70 -9.89 2.44 16.55
N GLU A 71 -11.05 2.99 16.86
CA GLU A 71 -11.86 3.78 15.93
C GLU A 71 -11.19 5.14 15.64
N THR A 72 -10.60 5.79 16.64
CA THR A 72 -9.83 7.02 16.46
C THR A 72 -8.61 6.78 15.57
N GLU A 73 -7.92 5.65 15.72
CA GLU A 73 -6.83 5.21 14.85
C GLU A 73 -7.30 5.12 13.38
N VAL A 74 -8.49 4.56 13.12
CA VAL A 74 -9.11 4.53 11.79
C VAL A 74 -9.34 5.93 11.25
N TRP A 75 -9.97 6.82 12.04
CA TRP A 75 -10.28 8.18 11.59
C TRP A 75 -9.04 8.97 11.19
N LEU A 76 -7.97 8.89 11.98
CA LEU A 76 -6.69 9.54 11.67
C LEU A 76 -6.07 9.00 10.37
N ILE A 77 -6.07 7.69 10.17
CA ILE A 77 -5.57 7.06 8.94
C ILE A 77 -6.39 7.51 7.73
N LEU A 78 -7.71 7.54 7.85
CA LEU A 78 -8.60 7.92 6.74
C LEU A 78 -8.53 9.41 6.41
N ALA A 79 -8.37 10.27 7.40
CA ALA A 79 -8.14 11.70 7.20
C ALA A 79 -6.83 11.93 6.43
N ALA A 80 -5.74 11.27 6.86
CA ALA A 80 -4.45 11.33 6.16
C ALA A 80 -4.56 10.83 4.71
N ARG A 81 -5.24 9.69 4.52
CA ARG A 81 -5.50 9.10 3.19
C ARG A 81 -6.29 10.02 2.29
N ARG A 82 -7.37 10.66 2.78
CA ARG A 82 -8.19 11.54 1.95
C ARG A 82 -7.37 12.70 1.41
N GLN A 83 -6.58 13.33 2.27
CA GLN A 83 -5.68 14.42 1.90
C GLN A 83 -4.66 13.96 0.84
N HIS A 84 -4.04 12.81 1.09
CA HIS A 84 -3.03 12.24 0.20
C HIS A 84 -3.59 11.87 -1.18
N VAL A 85 -4.77 11.24 -1.21
CA VAL A 85 -5.42 10.84 -2.45
C VAL A 85 -5.76 12.04 -3.32
N ASP A 86 -6.34 13.09 -2.75
CA ASP A 86 -6.80 14.25 -3.53
C ASP A 86 -5.65 15.15 -3.98
N HIS A 87 -4.60 15.31 -3.17
CA HIS A 87 -3.51 16.25 -3.47
C HIS A 87 -2.31 15.63 -4.19
N VAL A 88 -2.14 14.31 -4.13
CA VAL A 88 -0.93 13.65 -4.65
C VAL A 88 -1.30 12.54 -5.63
N ILE A 89 -2.08 11.54 -5.20
CA ILE A 89 -2.31 10.34 -6.01
C ILE A 89 -3.17 10.65 -7.24
N LYS A 90 -4.36 11.24 -7.07
CA LYS A 90 -5.26 11.53 -8.20
C LYS A 90 -4.65 12.49 -9.22
N PRO A 91 -4.00 13.60 -8.84
CA PRO A 91 -3.34 14.48 -9.79
C PRO A 91 -2.26 13.76 -10.61
N ALA A 92 -1.43 12.93 -9.98
CA ALA A 92 -0.40 12.16 -10.69
C ALA A 92 -1.00 11.14 -11.68
N LEU A 93 -2.08 10.45 -11.27
CA LEU A 93 -2.80 9.55 -12.17
C LEU A 93 -3.43 10.30 -13.35
N GLN A 94 -3.97 11.50 -13.15
CA GLN A 94 -4.51 12.34 -14.24
C GLN A 94 -3.42 12.81 -15.22
N GLN A 95 -2.17 12.85 -14.79
CA GLN A 95 -1.01 13.13 -15.64
C GLN A 95 -0.48 11.90 -16.38
N GLY A 96 -1.07 10.72 -16.16
CA GLY A 96 -0.64 9.47 -16.80
C GLY A 96 0.55 8.79 -16.11
N MET A 97 0.92 9.22 -14.89
CA MET A 97 2.05 8.64 -14.14
C MET A 97 1.72 7.25 -13.59
N ILE A 98 2.75 6.45 -13.34
CA ILE A 98 2.64 5.28 -12.46
C ILE A 98 2.85 5.74 -11.02
N VAL A 99 1.83 5.62 -10.18
CA VAL A 99 1.92 5.89 -8.74
C VAL A 99 2.20 4.57 -8.02
N VAL A 100 3.33 4.51 -7.32
CA VAL A 100 3.72 3.39 -6.45
C VAL A 100 3.60 3.86 -5.00
N CYS A 101 2.72 3.22 -4.22
CA CYS A 101 2.43 3.60 -2.85
C CYS A 101 2.71 2.47 -1.85
N ASP A 102 3.59 2.73 -0.87
CA ASP A 102 3.81 1.84 0.27
C ASP A 102 2.63 1.95 1.23
N ARG A 103 1.80 0.90 1.29
CA ARG A 103 0.49 0.80 1.97
C ARG A 103 -0.61 1.67 1.37
N PHE A 104 -1.86 1.20 1.52
CA PHE A 104 -3.08 1.92 1.18
C PHE A 104 -4.28 1.36 1.97
N SER A 105 -5.46 1.29 1.36
CA SER A 105 -6.71 0.84 2.02
C SER A 105 -6.67 -0.60 2.53
N ASP A 106 -5.91 -1.50 1.89
CA ASP A 106 -5.80 -2.89 2.32
C ASP A 106 -5.11 -3.01 3.68
N SER A 107 -4.11 -2.14 3.96
CA SER A 107 -3.54 -2.00 5.31
C SER A 107 -4.62 -1.66 6.34
N THR A 108 -5.57 -0.77 6.05
CA THR A 108 -6.66 -0.48 7.00
C THR A 108 -7.56 -1.67 7.25
N MET A 109 -7.88 -2.42 6.19
CA MET A 109 -8.67 -3.65 6.33
C MET A 109 -7.92 -4.70 7.17
N ALA A 110 -6.62 -4.88 6.96
CA ALA A 110 -5.81 -5.87 7.67
C ALA A 110 -5.54 -5.48 9.13
N TYR A 111 -5.08 -4.25 9.39
CA TYR A 111 -4.69 -3.82 10.74
C TYR A 111 -5.91 -3.48 11.60
N GLN A 112 -6.79 -2.60 11.14
CA GLN A 112 -7.93 -2.16 11.94
C GLN A 112 -9.11 -3.14 11.85
N GLY A 113 -9.30 -3.79 10.69
CA GLY A 113 -10.33 -4.81 10.56
C GLY A 113 -9.96 -6.12 11.26
N TYR A 114 -8.99 -6.84 10.71
CA TYR A 114 -8.62 -8.15 11.27
C TYR A 114 -7.78 -8.06 12.56
N GLY A 115 -6.83 -7.12 12.63
CA GLY A 115 -5.96 -6.95 13.79
C GLY A 115 -6.71 -6.44 15.02
N ARG A 116 -7.41 -5.31 14.89
CA ARG A 116 -8.21 -4.70 15.99
C ARG A 116 -9.61 -5.29 16.16
N GLY A 117 -10.13 -6.01 15.17
CA GLY A 117 -11.45 -6.65 15.25
C GLY A 117 -12.64 -5.74 14.90
N LEU A 118 -12.41 -4.62 14.20
CA LEU A 118 -13.48 -3.71 13.80
C LEU A 118 -14.31 -4.25 12.62
N ASP A 119 -15.57 -3.83 12.50
CA ASP A 119 -16.48 -4.31 11.45
C ASP A 119 -15.94 -3.97 10.04
N LEU A 120 -15.64 -5.02 9.26
CA LEU A 120 -15.08 -4.92 7.92
C LEU A 120 -16.02 -4.20 6.92
N ARG A 121 -17.34 -4.28 7.10
CA ARG A 121 -18.30 -3.57 6.22
C ARG A 121 -18.25 -2.08 6.47
N ILE A 122 -18.15 -1.66 7.73
CA ILE A 122 -17.99 -0.25 8.10
C ILE A 122 -16.66 0.28 7.52
N LEU A 123 -15.55 -0.43 7.75
CA LEU A 123 -14.23 -0.03 7.24
C LEU A 123 -14.18 0.04 5.71
N ARG A 124 -14.84 -0.87 4.98
CA ARG A 124 -14.92 -0.78 3.51
C ARG A 124 -15.64 0.47 3.06
N THR A 125 -16.76 0.82 3.70
CA THR A 125 -17.53 2.03 3.38
C THR A 125 -16.72 3.28 3.65
N MET A 126 -16.08 3.37 4.82
CA MET A 126 -15.23 4.50 5.19
C MET A 126 -14.02 4.64 4.25
N ASN A 127 -13.34 3.55 3.92
CA ASN A 127 -12.24 3.55 2.96
C ASN A 127 -12.69 4.04 1.59
N LYS A 128 -13.82 3.54 1.07
CA LYS A 128 -14.38 3.98 -0.21
C LYS A 128 -14.65 5.48 -0.25
N TRP A 129 -15.09 6.05 0.87
CA TRP A 129 -15.29 7.49 0.98
C TRP A 129 -13.96 8.26 1.03
N ALA A 130 -13.02 7.81 1.88
CA ALA A 130 -11.69 8.43 2.02
C ALA A 130 -10.89 8.38 0.72
N THR A 131 -10.99 7.31 -0.07
CA THR A 131 -10.30 7.22 -1.37
C THR A 131 -11.05 7.93 -2.51
N GLY A 132 -12.28 8.41 -2.26
CA GLY A 132 -13.16 8.87 -3.33
C GLY A 132 -13.39 7.79 -4.38
N LYS A 133 -13.56 6.53 -3.93
CA LYS A 133 -13.71 5.31 -4.73
C LYS A 133 -12.48 4.91 -5.56
N LEU A 134 -11.32 5.52 -5.36
CA LEU A 134 -10.08 5.07 -5.97
C LEU A 134 -9.71 3.68 -5.44
N VAL A 135 -9.39 2.76 -6.35
CA VAL A 135 -8.92 1.41 -6.06
C VAL A 135 -7.59 1.21 -6.80
N PRO A 136 -6.57 0.59 -6.17
CA PRO A 136 -5.34 0.23 -6.88
C PRO A 136 -5.63 -0.67 -8.07
N HIS A 137 -4.92 -0.44 -9.17
CA HIS A 137 -4.96 -1.33 -10.33
C HIS A 137 -4.22 -2.65 -10.04
N LEU A 138 -3.20 -2.58 -9.18
CA LEU A 138 -2.43 -3.72 -8.71
C LEU A 138 -1.98 -3.51 -7.27
N THR A 139 -1.97 -4.58 -6.49
CA THR A 139 -1.47 -4.62 -5.12
C THR A 139 -0.49 -5.80 -5.00
N LEU A 140 0.75 -5.50 -4.64
CA LEU A 140 1.79 -6.48 -4.38
C LEU A 140 1.81 -6.78 -2.88
N LEU A 141 1.31 -7.95 -2.49
CA LEU A 141 1.29 -8.40 -1.10
C LEU A 141 2.54 -9.20 -0.78
N PHE A 142 3.39 -8.68 0.10
CA PHE A 142 4.59 -9.34 0.60
C PHE A 142 4.25 -10.13 1.87
N ASP A 143 4.00 -11.43 1.71
CA ASP A 143 3.70 -12.34 2.81
C ASP A 143 4.98 -12.88 3.43
N VAL A 144 5.12 -12.74 4.75
CA VAL A 144 6.26 -13.27 5.50
C VAL A 144 5.75 -13.82 6.83
N PRO A 145 6.31 -14.93 7.34
CA PRO A 145 6.03 -15.37 8.70
C PRO A 145 6.28 -14.24 9.70
N VAL A 146 5.32 -14.00 10.60
CA VAL A 146 5.34 -12.88 11.55
C VAL A 146 6.62 -12.86 12.37
N ARG A 147 7.09 -14.03 12.84
CA ARG A 147 8.34 -14.15 13.57
C ARG A 147 9.54 -13.61 12.79
N ILE A 148 9.65 -13.94 11.50
CA ILE A 148 10.74 -13.46 10.63
C ILE A 148 10.63 -11.94 10.45
N GLY A 149 9.43 -11.44 10.15
CA GLY A 149 9.15 -10.01 9.96
C GLY A 149 9.50 -9.18 11.20
N LEU A 150 9.04 -9.59 12.38
CA LEU A 150 9.33 -8.91 13.64
C LEU A 150 10.82 -8.94 13.99
N THR A 151 11.54 -10.04 13.71
CA THR A 151 13.00 -10.08 13.89
C THR A 151 13.70 -9.05 13.02
N ARG A 152 13.36 -8.95 11.72
CA ARG A 152 13.91 -7.93 10.80
C ARG A 152 13.58 -6.50 11.25
N ARG A 153 12.38 -6.29 11.81
CA ARG A 153 11.95 -4.99 12.33
C ARG A 153 12.71 -4.58 13.59
N ARG A 154 12.96 -5.54 14.49
CA ARG A 154 13.70 -5.31 15.74
C ARG A 154 15.16 -4.94 15.51
N SER A 155 15.79 -5.45 14.45
CA SER A 155 17.16 -5.04 14.07
C SER A 155 17.24 -3.59 13.56
N GLN A 156 16.10 -2.95 13.24
CA GLN A 156 16.01 -1.56 12.80
C GLN A 156 15.52 -0.64 13.95
N ARG A 157 16.25 -0.65 15.08
CA ARG A 157 15.85 -0.01 16.36
C ARG A 157 15.40 1.45 16.25
N SER A 158 15.98 2.23 15.35
CA SER A 158 15.63 3.65 15.13
C SER A 158 14.26 3.90 14.50
N SER A 159 13.52 2.85 14.13
CA SER A 159 12.27 2.97 13.35
C SER A 159 11.04 2.33 14.01
N GLN A 160 11.15 1.86 15.26
CA GLN A 160 10.04 1.22 15.96
C GLN A 160 8.95 2.23 16.32
N ASN A 161 7.70 1.86 16.07
CA ASN A 161 6.53 2.66 16.39
C ASN A 161 5.55 1.89 17.30
N ARG A 162 4.46 2.57 17.71
CA ARG A 162 3.40 1.98 18.55
C ARG A 162 2.86 0.64 18.05
N LEU A 163 2.66 0.48 16.73
CA LEU A 163 2.14 -0.75 16.13
C LEU A 163 3.16 -1.90 16.13
N ASP A 164 4.46 -1.60 16.11
CA ASP A 164 5.53 -2.61 16.17
C ASP A 164 5.60 -3.29 17.56
N ARG A 165 4.96 -2.71 18.59
CA ARG A 165 4.92 -3.21 19.97
C ARG A 165 3.70 -4.05 20.30
N GLU A 166 2.79 -4.23 19.35
CA GLU A 166 1.62 -5.07 19.52
C GLU A 166 2.00 -6.54 19.75
N ALA A 167 1.09 -7.28 20.38
CA ALA A 167 1.31 -8.69 20.65
C ALA A 167 1.48 -9.49 19.34
N THR A 168 2.26 -10.58 19.36
CA THR A 168 2.44 -11.44 18.18
C THR A 168 1.10 -11.91 17.59
N GLN A 169 0.10 -12.16 18.44
CA GLN A 169 -1.25 -12.53 18.00
C GLN A 169 -1.92 -11.45 17.13
N PHE A 170 -1.69 -10.17 17.41
CA PHE A 170 -2.18 -9.08 16.56
C PHE A 170 -1.57 -9.19 15.16
N HIS A 171 -0.25 -9.33 15.06
CA HIS A 171 0.43 -9.45 13.77
C HIS A 171 0.02 -10.70 12.99
N GLU A 172 -0.27 -11.82 13.66
CA GLU A 172 -0.81 -13.02 13.01
C GLU A 172 -2.21 -12.78 12.44
N LYS A 173 -3.08 -12.07 13.18
CA LYS A 173 -4.40 -11.65 12.67
C LYS A 173 -4.26 -10.74 11.45
N VAL A 174 -3.33 -9.78 11.49
CA VAL A 174 -3.04 -8.89 10.36
C VAL A 174 -2.61 -9.68 9.12
N ARG A 175 -1.65 -10.61 9.29
CA ARG A 175 -1.18 -11.47 8.20
C ARG A 175 -2.32 -12.31 7.61
N ALA A 176 -3.13 -12.94 8.47
CA ALA A 176 -4.30 -13.71 8.03
C ALA A 176 -5.33 -12.84 7.30
N GLY A 177 -5.51 -11.59 7.74
CA GLY A 177 -6.34 -10.58 7.09
C GLY A 177 -5.87 -10.29 5.67
N PHE A 178 -4.59 -9.97 5.48
CA PHE A 178 -4.02 -9.76 4.15
C PHE A 178 -4.18 -10.97 3.23
N ARG A 179 -3.90 -12.19 3.71
CA ARG A 179 -4.09 -13.43 2.92
C ARG A 179 -5.56 -13.66 2.56
N THR A 180 -6.49 -13.20 3.39
CA THR A 180 -7.92 -13.29 3.09
C THR A 180 -8.33 -12.27 2.02
N LEU A 181 -7.86 -11.03 2.11
CA LEU A 181 -8.08 -10.01 1.07
C LEU A 181 -7.53 -10.46 -0.28
N ALA A 182 -6.30 -11.01 -0.31
CA ALA A 182 -5.70 -11.50 -1.54
C ALA A 182 -6.50 -12.63 -2.21
N ARG A 183 -7.10 -13.54 -1.41
CA ARG A 183 -7.99 -14.59 -1.92
C ARG A 183 -9.33 -14.04 -2.42
N GLN A 184 -9.83 -12.96 -1.84
CA GLN A 184 -11.07 -12.30 -2.26
C GLN A 184 -10.89 -11.48 -3.54
N GLU A 185 -9.69 -10.95 -3.76
CA GLU A 185 -9.40 -10.06 -4.89
C GLU A 185 -8.20 -10.51 -5.76
N PRO A 186 -8.19 -11.77 -6.25
CA PRO A 186 -7.03 -12.36 -6.93
C PRO A 186 -6.71 -11.71 -8.29
N ARG A 187 -7.64 -10.89 -8.82
CA ARG A 187 -7.42 -10.13 -10.06
C ARG A 187 -6.53 -8.91 -9.86
N ARG A 188 -6.51 -8.32 -8.66
CA ARG A 188 -5.70 -7.13 -8.36
C ARG A 188 -4.60 -7.38 -7.33
N MET A 189 -4.69 -8.44 -6.53
CA MET A 189 -3.71 -8.74 -5.49
C MET A 189 -2.82 -9.91 -5.90
N VAL A 190 -1.50 -9.68 -5.95
CA VAL A 190 -0.50 -10.72 -6.22
C VAL A 190 0.34 -10.93 -4.97
N VAL A 191 0.47 -12.18 -4.54
CA VAL A 191 1.18 -12.54 -3.30
C VAL A 191 2.61 -12.98 -3.62
N PHE A 192 3.57 -12.42 -2.90
CA PHE A 192 4.98 -12.78 -2.96
C PHE A 192 5.42 -13.39 -1.63
N ASP A 193 6.16 -14.48 -1.70
CA ASP A 193 6.85 -15.03 -0.53
C ASP A 193 8.05 -14.15 -0.17
N ALA A 194 7.86 -13.30 0.83
CA ALA A 194 8.87 -12.38 1.34
C ALA A 194 9.78 -13.03 2.40
N SER A 195 9.69 -14.34 2.61
CA SER A 195 10.69 -15.10 3.37
C SER A 195 11.97 -15.37 2.55
N LEU A 196 11.86 -15.36 1.21
CA LEU A 196 12.96 -15.52 0.27
C LEU A 196 14.01 -14.39 0.38
N PRO A 197 15.23 -14.60 -0.15
CA PRO A 197 16.23 -13.54 -0.29
C PRO A 197 15.68 -12.32 -1.04
N LEU A 198 16.12 -11.12 -0.65
CA LEU A 198 15.63 -9.85 -1.20
C LEU A 198 15.68 -9.80 -2.72
N GLU A 199 16.77 -10.30 -3.32
CA GLU A 199 16.96 -10.31 -4.77
C GLU A 199 16.01 -11.26 -5.49
N SER A 200 15.74 -12.44 -4.92
CA SER A 200 14.75 -13.37 -5.46
C SER A 200 13.34 -12.78 -5.43
N VAL A 201 12.97 -12.11 -4.35
CA VAL A 201 11.69 -11.40 -4.26
C VAL A 201 11.62 -10.29 -5.31
N GLN A 202 12.71 -9.53 -5.49
CA GLN A 202 12.77 -8.45 -6.49
C GLN A 202 12.57 -9.01 -7.91
N GLN A 203 13.26 -10.09 -8.28
CA GLN A 203 13.12 -10.72 -9.60
C GLN A 203 11.66 -11.13 -9.86
N ASN A 204 11.03 -11.82 -8.90
CA ASN A 204 9.63 -12.22 -8.99
C ASN A 204 8.70 -11.00 -9.19
N VAL A 205 8.93 -9.91 -8.45
CA VAL A 205 8.15 -8.67 -8.60
C VAL A 205 8.30 -8.10 -10.01
N LEU A 206 9.53 -8.03 -10.53
CA LEU A 206 9.78 -7.48 -11.87
C LEU A 206 9.16 -8.32 -12.98
N GLU A 207 9.18 -9.65 -12.86
CA GLU A 207 8.51 -10.55 -13.81
C GLU A 207 7.00 -10.29 -13.86
N VAL A 208 6.36 -10.20 -12.68
CA VAL A 208 4.92 -9.90 -12.57
C VAL A 208 4.61 -8.53 -13.15
N ILE A 209 5.38 -7.50 -12.78
CA ILE A 209 5.16 -6.14 -13.26
C ILE A 209 5.34 -6.04 -14.77
N THR A 210 6.36 -6.68 -15.33
CA THR A 210 6.60 -6.68 -16.78
C THR A 210 5.42 -7.30 -17.52
N ARG A 211 4.94 -8.46 -17.08
CA ARG A 211 3.77 -9.12 -17.69
C ARG A 211 2.50 -8.27 -17.54
N TRP A 212 2.31 -7.69 -16.36
CA TRP A 212 1.14 -6.87 -16.05
C TRP A 212 1.10 -5.59 -16.89
N LEU A 213 2.22 -4.86 -17.01
CA LEU A 213 2.33 -3.67 -17.84
C LEU A 213 2.13 -3.97 -19.33
N THR A 214 2.71 -5.06 -19.85
CA THR A 214 2.49 -5.45 -21.25
C THR A 214 1.01 -5.71 -21.52
N THR A 215 0.31 -6.39 -20.62
CA THR A 215 -1.13 -6.66 -20.74
C THR A 215 -1.94 -5.35 -20.76
N HIS A 216 -1.66 -4.41 -19.86
CA HIS A 216 -2.36 -3.13 -19.78
C HIS A 216 -2.03 -2.22 -20.97
N ARG A 217 -0.78 -2.21 -21.44
CA ARG A 217 -0.38 -1.46 -22.63
C ARG A 217 -1.11 -1.96 -23.88
N ILE A 218 -1.25 -3.28 -24.04
CA ILE A 218 -2.03 -3.87 -25.14
C ILE A 218 -3.50 -3.45 -25.05
N GLN A 219 -4.09 -3.43 -23.86
CA GLN A 219 -5.47 -2.98 -23.67
C GLN A 219 -5.66 -1.50 -24.02
N GLN A 220 -4.72 -0.63 -23.62
CA GLN A 220 -4.75 0.79 -23.98
C GLN A 220 -4.59 1.03 -25.49
N LEU A 221 -3.80 0.22 -26.19
CA LEU A 221 -3.64 0.31 -27.64
C LEU A 221 -4.90 -0.15 -28.40
N ARG A 222 -5.66 -1.10 -27.87
CA ARG A 222 -6.91 -1.61 -28.49
C ARG A 222 -8.12 -0.69 -28.31
N GLN A 223 -8.05 0.27 -27.39
CA GLN A 223 -9.12 1.22 -27.07
C GLN A 223 -8.97 2.58 -27.78
N ARG A 224 -7.93 2.73 -28.61
CA ARG A 224 -7.68 3.90 -29.47
C ARG A 224 -8.00 3.54 -30.91
#